data_AF-A0A9D5VY32-F1
#
_entry.id   AF-A0A9D5VY32-F1
#
_cell.length_a   1.000
_cell.length_b   1.000
_cell.length_c   1.000
_cell.angle_alpha   90.00
_cell.angle_beta   90.00
_cell.angle_gamma   90.00
#
_symmetry.space_group_name_H-M   'P 1'
#
loop_
_entity.id
_entity.type
_entity.pdbx_description
1 polymer ?
#
loop_
_entity_poly.entity_id
_entity_poly.type
_entity_poly.pdbx_seq_one_letter_code
_entity_poly.pdbx_strand_id
1 'polypeptide(L)'
;YITENKIKEYELAFIVISLMLLLPLQTFASEGESGGGGILSHLLWPTINFAILAITLFIFLKKPLKDFLAKRSETIERTLREAKEARVSAEKALTEVNLLLKIKKEERDWHLEKAKKTGQQEKQRLIEEGLDISKRIKETAEKNISAQLQKAKEIIRAEAVNAAMDIAEQKIKAGMTSEQQEKIISDAIKHIASQN
;
A
#
# COMPACT_ATOMS: atom_id res chain seq x y z
N TYR A 1 -55.52 6.75 -7.28
CA TYR A 1 -56.50 5.67 -7.56
C TYR A 1 -56.62 4.61 -6.44
N ILE A 2 -55.58 3.85 -6.05
CA ILE A 2 -55.73 2.77 -5.04
C ILE A 2 -56.04 3.32 -3.62
N THR A 3 -55.47 4.47 -3.25
CA THR A 3 -55.73 5.13 -1.96
C THR A 3 -57.11 5.77 -1.88
N GLU A 4 -57.58 6.37 -2.95
CA GLU A 4 -58.88 7.06 -3.03
C GLU A 4 -60.06 6.10 -2.88
N ASN A 5 -59.96 4.90 -3.46
CA ASN A 5 -61.02 3.89 -3.35
C ASN A 5 -61.06 3.26 -1.95
N LYS A 6 -59.88 3.11 -1.30
CA LYS A 6 -59.80 2.66 0.09
C LYS A 6 -60.47 3.66 1.03
N ILE A 7 -60.24 4.97 0.84
CA ILE A 7 -60.87 6.03 1.66
C ILE A 7 -62.41 5.94 1.58
N LYS A 8 -62.97 5.76 0.38
CA LYS A 8 -64.43 5.59 0.20
C LYS A 8 -64.96 4.30 0.84
N GLU A 9 -64.22 3.19 0.80
CA GLU A 9 -64.58 1.95 1.53
C GLU A 9 -64.57 2.16 3.06
N TYR A 10 -63.60 2.91 3.60
CA TYR A 10 -63.56 3.26 5.03
C TYR A 10 -64.70 4.18 5.44
N GLU A 11 -65.04 5.18 4.63
CA GLU A 11 -66.17 6.09 4.88
C GLU A 11 -67.52 5.34 4.87
N LEU A 12 -67.72 4.46 3.88
CA LEU A 12 -68.94 3.64 3.80
C LEU A 12 -69.05 2.68 4.99
N ALA A 13 -67.96 2.02 5.37
CA ALA A 13 -67.93 1.14 6.53
C ALA A 13 -68.18 1.90 7.85
N PHE A 14 -67.60 3.10 8.01
CA PHE A 14 -67.84 3.96 9.16
C PHE A 14 -69.30 4.40 9.25
N ILE A 15 -69.91 4.77 8.12
CA ILE A 15 -71.34 5.11 8.04
C ILE A 15 -72.20 3.89 8.40
N VAL A 16 -71.89 2.71 7.87
CA VAL A 16 -72.64 1.47 8.19
C VAL A 16 -72.50 1.10 9.66
N ILE A 17 -71.29 1.15 10.24
CA ILE A 17 -71.05 0.86 11.66
C ILE A 17 -71.75 1.89 12.56
N SER A 18 -71.68 3.18 12.22
CA SER A 18 -72.38 4.26 12.92
C SER A 18 -73.89 4.05 12.89
N LEU A 19 -74.44 3.72 11.72
CA LEU A 19 -75.86 3.41 11.53
C LEU A 19 -76.28 2.17 12.36
N MET A 20 -75.45 1.12 12.39
CA MET A 20 -75.71 -0.11 13.16
C MET A 20 -75.61 0.09 14.69
N LEU A 21 -74.80 1.03 15.17
CA LEU A 21 -74.70 1.42 16.58
C LEU A 21 -75.86 2.32 17.02
N LEU A 22 -76.39 3.15 16.12
CA LEU A 22 -77.51 4.07 16.38
C LEU A 22 -78.89 3.38 16.37
N LEU A 23 -79.08 2.34 15.53
CA LEU A 23 -80.35 1.58 15.42
C LEU A 23 -80.83 0.92 16.73
N PRO A 24 -80.00 0.21 17.54
CA PRO A 24 -80.45 -0.42 18.78
C PRO A 24 -80.84 0.58 19.86
N LEU A 25 -80.31 1.82 19.82
CA LEU A 25 -80.68 2.87 20.76
C LEU A 25 -82.16 3.27 20.63
N GLN A 26 -82.73 3.24 19.41
CA GLN A 26 -84.12 3.59 19.16
C GLN A 26 -85.09 2.47 19.55
N THR A 27 -84.68 1.21 19.43
CA THR A 27 -85.49 0.05 19.87
C THR A 27 -85.51 -0.13 21.39
N PHE A 28 -84.48 0.33 22.10
CA PHE A 28 -84.48 0.39 23.57
C PHE A 28 -85.12 1.68 24.13
N ALA A 29 -85.12 2.79 23.37
CA ALA A 29 -85.80 4.04 23.76
C ALA A 29 -87.31 4.07 23.43
N SER A 30 -87.78 3.13 22.60
CA SER A 30 -89.21 2.90 22.33
C SER A 30 -89.72 1.73 23.19
N GLU A 31 -89.63 1.85 24.52
CA GLU A 31 -90.59 1.17 25.39
C GLU A 31 -91.93 1.92 25.30
N GLY A 32 -92.65 1.62 24.23
CA GLY A 32 -94.02 2.03 23.99
C GLY A 32 -94.69 0.90 23.23
N GLU A 33 -95.48 0.12 23.97
CA GLU A 33 -96.39 -0.95 23.56
C GLU A 33 -96.62 -1.11 22.05
N SER A 34 -96.06 -2.18 21.47
CA SER A 34 -96.76 -2.93 20.44
C SER A 34 -96.53 -4.41 20.69
N GLY A 35 -97.60 -5.08 21.11
CA GLY A 35 -97.59 -6.46 21.56
C GLY A 35 -97.25 -7.48 20.49
N GLY A 36 -96.99 -8.71 20.95
CA GLY A 36 -97.01 -9.91 20.13
C GLY A 36 -95.66 -10.43 19.65
N GLY A 37 -94.67 -10.57 20.54
CA GLY A 37 -93.48 -11.37 20.23
C GLY A 37 -92.73 -11.73 21.50
N GLY A 38 -92.87 -12.97 21.98
CA GLY A 38 -92.20 -13.43 23.20
C GLY A 38 -90.67 -13.35 23.15
N ILE A 39 -89.99 -13.71 24.25
CA ILE A 39 -88.53 -13.70 24.54
C ILE A 39 -87.60 -13.91 23.31
N LEU A 40 -88.03 -14.68 22.32
CA LEU A 40 -87.38 -14.83 21.02
C LEU A 40 -87.16 -13.50 20.27
N SER A 41 -88.13 -12.59 20.22
CA SER A 41 -88.05 -11.30 19.49
C SER A 41 -86.95 -10.39 20.07
N HIS A 42 -86.85 -10.31 21.39
CA HIS A 42 -85.87 -9.52 22.12
C HIS A 42 -84.43 -10.02 21.96
N LEU A 43 -84.24 -11.31 21.64
CA LEU A 43 -82.91 -11.91 21.43
C LEU A 43 -82.53 -12.00 19.94
N LEU A 44 -83.51 -12.17 19.05
CA LEU A 44 -83.30 -12.28 17.61
C LEU A 44 -82.77 -10.97 17.02
N TRP A 45 -83.30 -9.81 17.42
CA TRP A 45 -82.89 -8.52 16.85
C TRP A 45 -81.43 -8.14 17.16
N PRO A 46 -80.94 -8.21 18.42
CA PRO A 46 -79.53 -8.00 18.72
C PRO A 46 -78.61 -9.02 18.03
N THR A 47 -79.08 -10.27 17.89
CA THR A 47 -78.31 -11.34 17.23
C THR A 47 -78.12 -11.04 15.74
N ILE A 48 -79.16 -10.57 15.05
CA ILE A 48 -79.07 -10.15 13.64
C ILE A 48 -78.14 -8.94 13.50
N ASN A 49 -78.25 -7.94 14.37
CA ASN A 49 -77.37 -6.78 14.35
C ASN A 49 -75.90 -7.17 14.56
N PHE A 50 -75.63 -8.04 15.54
CA PHE A 50 -74.29 -8.59 15.78
C PHE A 50 -73.77 -9.40 14.58
N ALA A 51 -74.61 -10.20 13.93
CA ALA A 51 -74.23 -10.97 12.75
C ALA A 51 -73.85 -10.06 11.57
N ILE A 52 -74.61 -8.99 11.31
CA ILE A 52 -74.29 -8.02 10.25
C ILE A 52 -72.99 -7.27 10.57
N LEU A 53 -72.77 -6.88 11.83
CA LEU A 53 -71.53 -6.27 12.28
C LEU A 53 -70.34 -7.22 12.10
N ALA A 54 -70.49 -8.48 12.50
CA ALA A 54 -69.45 -9.50 12.36
C ALA A 54 -69.08 -9.78 10.89
N ILE A 55 -70.07 -9.84 10.00
CA ILE A 55 -69.86 -10.04 8.55
C ILE A 55 -69.15 -8.81 7.96
N THR A 56 -69.61 -7.61 8.27
CA THR A 56 -68.98 -6.35 7.81
C THR A 56 -67.53 -6.28 8.27
N LEU A 57 -67.27 -6.55 9.56
CA LEU A 57 -65.93 -6.57 10.12
C LEU A 57 -65.05 -7.63 9.47
N PHE A 58 -65.57 -8.84 9.23
CA PHE A 58 -64.81 -9.92 8.61
C PHE A 58 -64.39 -9.59 7.17
N ILE A 59 -65.29 -9.03 6.36
CA ILE A 59 -64.99 -8.59 4.98
C ILE A 59 -63.95 -7.46 5.02
N PHE A 60 -64.10 -6.55 5.99
CA PHE A 60 -63.22 -5.41 6.16
C PHE A 60 -61.80 -5.80 6.58
N LEU A 61 -61.66 -6.72 7.54
CA LEU A 61 -60.37 -7.11 8.11
C LEU A 61 -59.59 -8.09 7.23
N LYS A 62 -60.28 -8.89 6.41
CA LYS A 62 -59.63 -9.93 5.59
C LYS A 62 -58.54 -9.41 4.66
N LYS A 63 -58.80 -8.28 3.98
CA LYS A 63 -57.85 -7.65 3.05
C LYS A 63 -56.62 -7.03 3.77
N PRO A 64 -56.76 -6.08 4.71
CA PRO A 64 -55.62 -5.45 5.38
C PRO A 64 -54.81 -6.44 6.22
N LEU A 65 -55.45 -7.45 6.82
CA LEU A 65 -54.74 -8.48 7.58
C LEU A 65 -53.88 -9.36 6.66
N LYS A 66 -54.43 -9.77 5.50
CA LYS A 66 -53.66 -10.52 4.49
C LYS A 66 -52.51 -9.69 3.93
N ASP A 67 -52.75 -8.42 3.59
CA ASP A 67 -51.73 -7.51 3.07
C ASP A 67 -50.60 -7.29 4.11
N PHE A 68 -50.94 -7.12 5.39
CA PHE A 68 -49.97 -6.96 6.46
C PHE A 68 -49.10 -8.20 6.64
N LEU A 69 -49.71 -9.40 6.68
CA LEU A 69 -48.98 -10.66 6.80
C LEU A 69 -48.11 -10.93 5.57
N ALA A 70 -48.62 -10.66 4.36
CA ALA A 70 -47.85 -10.79 3.13
C ALA A 70 -46.63 -9.86 3.12
N LYS A 71 -46.81 -8.59 3.49
CA LYS A 71 -45.70 -7.61 3.59
C LYS A 71 -44.67 -8.00 4.64
N ARG A 72 -45.10 -8.58 5.77
CA ARG A 72 -44.20 -9.11 6.80
C ARG A 72 -43.38 -10.28 6.27
N SER A 73 -44.01 -11.25 5.61
CA SER A 73 -43.32 -12.37 4.98
C SER A 73 -42.33 -11.90 3.93
N GLU A 74 -42.73 -11.00 3.03
CA GLU A 74 -41.86 -10.42 2.00
C GLU A 74 -40.65 -9.71 2.61
N THR A 75 -40.85 -8.96 3.70
CA THR A 75 -39.76 -8.27 4.40
C THR A 75 -38.78 -9.28 5.00
N ILE A 76 -39.28 -10.32 5.67
CA ILE A 76 -38.45 -11.37 6.28
C ILE A 76 -37.65 -12.10 5.20
N GLU A 77 -38.30 -12.48 4.11
CA GLU A 77 -37.63 -13.13 3.00
C GLU A 77 -36.57 -12.23 2.36
N ARG A 78 -36.87 -10.95 2.15
CA ARG A 78 -35.91 -9.98 1.62
C ARG A 78 -34.70 -9.85 2.54
N THR A 79 -34.92 -9.65 3.83
CA THR A 79 -33.83 -9.54 4.81
C THR A 79 -33.02 -10.83 4.89
N LEU A 80 -33.65 -12.00 4.79
CA LEU A 80 -32.94 -13.27 4.77
C LEU A 80 -32.12 -13.46 3.50
N ARG A 81 -32.63 -13.04 2.33
CA ARG A 81 -31.89 -13.05 1.06
C ARG A 81 -30.69 -12.11 1.13
N GLU A 82 -30.89 -10.87 1.57
CA GLU A 82 -29.82 -9.88 1.74
C GLU A 82 -28.75 -10.37 2.72
N ALA A 83 -29.15 -10.97 3.86
CA ALA A 83 -28.20 -11.53 4.81
C ALA A 83 -27.39 -12.71 4.23
N LYS A 84 -28.04 -13.57 3.43
CA LYS A 84 -27.34 -14.66 2.72
C LYS A 84 -26.36 -14.12 1.67
N GLU A 85 -26.77 -13.14 0.88
CA GLU A 85 -25.91 -12.50 -0.12
C GLU A 85 -24.72 -11.79 0.53
N ALA A 86 -24.95 -11.05 1.61
CA ALA A 86 -23.90 -10.40 2.39
C ALA A 86 -22.93 -11.41 3.01
N ARG A 87 -23.43 -12.55 3.49
CA ARG A 87 -22.57 -13.63 4.00
C ARG A 87 -21.72 -14.24 2.89
N VAL A 88 -22.31 -14.56 1.74
CA VAL A 88 -21.58 -15.14 0.60
C VAL A 88 -20.55 -14.15 0.06
N SER A 89 -20.86 -12.86 -0.04
CA SER A 89 -19.90 -11.85 -0.48
C SER A 89 -18.77 -11.68 0.52
N ALA A 90 -19.05 -11.69 1.83
CA ALA A 90 -18.03 -11.65 2.88
C ALA A 90 -17.12 -12.89 2.86
N GLU A 91 -17.66 -14.09 2.70
CA GLU A 91 -16.89 -15.34 2.59
C GLU A 91 -15.99 -15.34 1.34
N LYS A 92 -16.49 -14.83 0.21
CA LYS A 92 -15.70 -14.64 -1.01
C LYS A 92 -14.57 -13.64 -0.80
N ALA A 93 -14.87 -12.47 -0.25
CA ALA A 93 -13.87 -11.43 0.03
C ALA A 93 -12.79 -11.93 0.99
N LEU A 94 -13.17 -12.69 2.03
CA LEU A 94 -12.22 -13.30 2.96
C LEU A 94 -11.29 -14.29 2.25
N THR A 95 -11.84 -15.12 1.37
CA THR A 95 -11.06 -16.09 0.58
C THR A 95 -10.07 -15.37 -0.34
N GLU A 96 -10.51 -14.32 -1.03
CA GLU A 96 -9.67 -13.50 -1.90
C GLU A 96 -8.55 -12.80 -1.13
N VAL A 97 -8.87 -12.19 0.02
CA VAL A 97 -7.88 -11.56 0.90
C VAL A 97 -6.86 -12.57 1.42
N ASN A 98 -7.30 -13.76 1.84
CA ASN A 98 -6.39 -14.81 2.30
C ASN A 98 -5.44 -15.28 1.18
N LEU A 99 -5.96 -15.44 -0.04
CA LEU A 99 -5.16 -15.79 -1.21
C LEU A 99 -4.15 -14.68 -1.52
N LEU A 100 -4.58 -13.42 -1.52
CA LEU A 100 -3.71 -12.27 -1.75
C LEU A 100 -2.61 -12.18 -0.68
N LEU A 101 -2.95 -12.38 0.59
CA LEU A 101 -1.98 -12.39 1.69
C LEU A 101 -0.94 -13.50 1.52
N LYS A 102 -1.35 -14.68 1.05
CA LYS A 102 -0.44 -15.79 0.78
C LYS A 102 0.54 -15.42 -0.35
N ILE A 103 0.03 -14.91 -1.47
CA ILE A 103 0.87 -14.46 -2.60
C ILE A 103 1.83 -13.36 -2.14
N LYS A 104 1.35 -12.36 -1.40
CA LYS A 104 2.18 -11.26 -0.90
C LYS A 104 3.28 -11.74 0.05
N LYS A 105 3.00 -12.78 0.84
CA LYS A 105 4.01 -13.40 1.72
C LYS A 105 5.08 -14.13 0.90
N GLU A 106 4.69 -14.90 -0.11
CA GLU A 106 5.62 -15.58 -1.02
C GLU A 106 6.48 -14.58 -1.81
N GLU A 107 5.87 -13.52 -2.36
CA GLU A 107 6.59 -12.43 -3.03
C GLU A 107 7.61 -11.76 -2.09
N ARG A 108 7.19 -11.42 -0.87
CA ARG A 108 8.07 -10.82 0.13
C ARG A 108 9.26 -11.73 0.44
N ASP A 109 9.02 -13.01 0.66
CA ASP A 109 10.08 -13.96 1.01
C ASP A 109 11.05 -14.14 -0.16
N TRP A 110 10.55 -14.17 -1.41
CA TRP A 110 11.37 -14.16 -2.61
C TRP A 110 12.22 -12.88 -2.73
N HIS A 111 11.63 -11.71 -2.51
CA HIS A 111 12.35 -10.44 -2.54
C HIS A 111 13.42 -10.35 -1.46
N LEU A 112 13.12 -10.85 -0.25
CA LEU A 112 14.07 -10.88 0.86
C LEU A 112 15.26 -11.79 0.54
N GLU A 113 15.01 -12.97 -0.02
CA GLU A 113 16.07 -13.90 -0.41
C GLU A 113 16.93 -13.33 -1.53
N LYS A 114 16.30 -12.72 -2.55
CA LYS A 114 17.01 -12.02 -3.62
C LYS A 114 17.87 -10.88 -3.08
N ALA A 115 17.34 -10.06 -2.18
CA ALA A 115 18.08 -8.95 -1.57
C ALA A 115 19.29 -9.45 -0.75
N LYS A 116 19.13 -10.55 0.02
CA LYS A 116 20.25 -11.18 0.74
C LYS A 116 21.32 -11.68 -0.21
N LYS A 117 20.93 -12.42 -1.26
CA LYS A 117 21.87 -12.95 -2.25
C LYS A 117 22.63 -11.85 -2.98
N THR A 118 21.91 -10.83 -3.47
CA THR A 118 22.54 -9.68 -4.12
C THR A 118 23.43 -8.90 -3.16
N GLY A 119 23.01 -8.70 -1.90
CA GLY A 119 23.83 -8.05 -0.89
C GLY A 119 25.12 -8.81 -0.57
N GLN A 120 25.06 -10.14 -0.49
CA GLN A 120 26.24 -10.99 -0.31
C GLN A 120 27.19 -10.93 -1.52
N GLN A 121 26.65 -11.01 -2.73
CA GLN A 121 27.43 -10.90 -3.97
C GLN A 121 28.11 -9.54 -4.08
N GLU A 122 27.39 -8.46 -3.79
CA GLU A 122 27.93 -7.11 -3.84
C GLU A 122 28.98 -6.87 -2.76
N LYS A 123 28.76 -7.38 -1.54
CA LYS A 123 29.78 -7.36 -0.48
C LYS A 123 31.05 -8.05 -0.94
N GLN A 124 30.95 -9.23 -1.54
CA GLN A 124 32.11 -9.97 -2.03
C GLN A 124 32.82 -9.20 -3.15
N ARG A 125 32.07 -8.64 -4.10
CA ARG A 125 32.60 -7.80 -5.18
C ARG A 125 33.36 -6.60 -4.65
N LEU A 126 32.81 -5.88 -3.67
CA LEU A 126 33.46 -4.72 -3.05
C LEU A 126 34.73 -5.09 -2.29
N ILE A 127 34.76 -6.25 -1.62
CA ILE A 127 35.97 -6.75 -0.95
C ILE A 127 37.05 -7.06 -1.98
N GLU A 128 36.72 -7.77 -3.06
CA GLU A 128 37.66 -8.10 -4.14
C GLU A 128 38.20 -6.84 -4.83
N GLU A 129 37.33 -5.90 -5.15
CA GLU A 129 37.68 -4.61 -5.73
C GLU A 129 38.60 -3.81 -4.79
N GLY A 130 38.28 -3.78 -3.49
CA GLY A 130 39.12 -3.13 -2.48
C GLY A 130 40.51 -3.75 -2.36
N LEU A 131 40.61 -5.08 -2.43
CA LEU A 131 41.89 -5.79 -2.42
C LEU A 131 42.71 -5.50 -3.68
N ASP A 132 42.09 -5.48 -4.86
CA ASP A 132 42.77 -5.13 -6.11
C ASP A 132 43.29 -3.69 -6.09
N ILE A 133 42.46 -2.74 -5.64
CA ILE A 133 42.87 -1.34 -5.47
C ILE A 133 44.05 -1.23 -4.50
N SER A 134 43.97 -1.89 -3.34
CA SER A 134 45.06 -1.88 -2.36
C SER A 134 46.35 -2.45 -2.94
N LYS A 135 46.27 -3.52 -3.73
CA LYS A 135 47.42 -4.11 -4.41
C LYS A 135 48.02 -3.14 -5.42
N ARG A 136 47.20 -2.52 -6.27
CA ARG A 136 47.66 -1.53 -7.26
C ARG A 136 48.31 -0.32 -6.59
N ILE A 137 47.74 0.20 -5.51
CA ILE A 137 48.34 1.30 -4.74
C ILE A 137 49.73 0.92 -4.25
N LYS A 138 49.90 -0.29 -3.70
CA LYS A 138 51.19 -0.78 -3.23
C LYS A 138 52.20 -0.92 -4.37
N GLU A 139 51.82 -1.53 -5.48
CA GLU A 139 52.68 -1.68 -6.65
C GLU A 139 53.11 -0.33 -7.24
N THR A 140 52.18 0.62 -7.35
CA THR A 140 52.49 1.98 -7.79
C THR A 140 53.41 2.71 -6.81
N ALA A 141 53.18 2.57 -5.51
CA ALA A 141 54.05 3.14 -4.48
C ALA A 141 55.48 2.57 -4.55
N GLU A 142 55.63 1.25 -4.68
CA GLU A 142 56.93 0.59 -4.83
C GLU A 142 57.67 1.05 -6.10
N LYS A 143 56.97 1.15 -7.23
CA LYS A 143 57.53 1.69 -8.48
C LYS A 143 57.98 3.14 -8.32
N ASN A 144 57.16 3.97 -7.68
CA ASN A 144 57.49 5.37 -7.41
C ASN A 144 58.70 5.49 -6.49
N ILE A 145 58.76 4.71 -5.40
CA ILE A 145 59.91 4.69 -4.49
C ILE A 145 61.18 4.30 -5.24
N SER A 146 61.14 3.25 -6.06
CA SER A 146 62.29 2.81 -6.86
C SER A 146 62.76 3.91 -7.83
N ALA A 147 61.84 4.55 -8.54
CA ALA A 147 62.14 5.65 -9.45
C ALA A 147 62.75 6.87 -8.73
N GLN A 148 62.19 7.25 -7.57
CA GLN A 148 62.72 8.34 -6.75
C GLN A 148 64.11 8.01 -6.18
N LEU A 149 64.34 6.76 -5.76
CA LEU A 149 65.63 6.31 -5.28
C LEU A 149 66.70 6.37 -6.38
N GLN A 150 66.35 5.94 -7.59
CA GLN A 150 67.24 6.01 -8.74
C GLN A 150 67.59 7.47 -9.07
N LYS A 151 66.59 8.35 -9.10
CA LYS A 151 66.78 9.78 -9.32
C LYS A 151 67.66 10.42 -8.23
N ALA A 152 67.45 10.07 -6.96
CA ALA A 152 68.26 10.57 -5.86
C ALA A 152 69.72 10.10 -5.98
N LYS A 153 69.97 8.85 -6.38
CA LYS A 153 71.33 8.33 -6.64
C LYS A 153 72.02 9.09 -7.78
N GLU A 154 71.29 9.41 -8.84
CA GLU A 154 71.82 10.18 -9.97
C GLU A 154 72.21 11.60 -9.55
N ILE A 155 71.36 12.27 -8.75
CA ILE A 155 71.64 13.60 -8.20
C ILE A 155 72.90 13.57 -7.33
N ILE A 156 73.01 12.62 -6.39
CA ILE A 156 74.18 12.50 -5.51
C ILE A 156 75.46 12.23 -6.32
N ARG A 157 75.39 11.39 -7.37
CA ARG A 157 76.54 11.15 -8.25
C ARG A 157 76.96 12.41 -8.99
N ALA A 158 76.01 13.17 -9.53
CA ALA A 158 76.30 14.43 -10.20
C ALA A 158 76.94 15.45 -9.25
N GLU A 159 76.41 15.60 -8.03
CA GLU A 159 76.99 16.45 -7.00
C GLU A 159 78.40 16.02 -6.59
N ALA A 160 78.64 14.71 -6.45
CA ALA A 160 79.97 14.18 -6.12
C ALA A 160 80.99 14.43 -7.26
N VAL A 161 80.58 14.28 -8.52
CA VAL A 161 81.43 14.59 -9.68
C VAL A 161 81.76 16.09 -9.71
N ASN A 162 80.77 16.96 -9.50
CA ASN A 162 80.99 18.41 -9.46
C ASN A 162 81.96 18.78 -8.32
N ALA A 163 81.74 18.26 -7.11
CA ALA A 163 82.64 18.52 -5.98
C ALA A 163 84.08 18.02 -6.24
N ALA A 164 84.24 16.86 -6.90
CA ALA A 164 85.56 16.35 -7.27
C ALA A 164 86.24 17.24 -8.33
N MET A 165 85.48 17.74 -9.31
CA MET A 165 85.98 18.72 -10.29
C MET A 165 86.41 20.03 -9.63
N ASP A 166 85.62 20.55 -8.69
CA ASP A 166 85.95 21.76 -7.94
C ASP A 166 87.26 21.59 -7.14
N ILE A 167 87.43 20.46 -6.46
CA ILE A 167 88.67 20.14 -5.73
C ILE A 167 89.86 19.98 -6.68
N ALA A 168 89.66 19.32 -7.82
CA ALA A 168 90.70 19.15 -8.83
C ALA A 168 91.12 20.51 -9.42
N GLU A 169 90.15 21.39 -9.74
CA GLU A 169 90.42 22.75 -10.21
C GLU A 169 91.21 23.55 -9.17
N GLN A 170 90.82 23.51 -7.90
CA GLN A 170 91.54 24.17 -6.82
C GLN A 170 92.97 23.63 -6.66
N LYS A 171 93.17 22.31 -6.73
CA LYS A 171 94.50 21.70 -6.67
C LYS A 171 95.37 22.06 -7.87
N ILE A 172 94.80 22.07 -9.08
CA ILE A 172 95.52 22.49 -10.30
C ILE A 172 95.94 23.95 -10.15
N LYS A 173 95.02 24.85 -9.78
CA LYS A 173 95.32 26.28 -9.54
C LYS A 173 96.41 26.49 -8.48
N ALA A 174 96.37 25.73 -7.37
CA ALA A 174 97.35 25.86 -6.28
C ALA A 174 98.72 25.24 -6.59
N GLY A 175 98.78 24.23 -7.47
CA GLY A 175 100.00 23.49 -7.80
C GLY A 175 100.67 23.90 -9.11
N MET A 176 100.13 24.85 -9.86
CA MET A 176 100.62 25.21 -11.20
C MET A 176 101.93 26.01 -11.12
N THR A 177 103.01 25.40 -11.59
CA THR A 177 104.33 26.06 -11.75
C THR A 177 104.53 26.52 -13.19
N SER A 178 105.41 27.50 -13.42
CA SER A 178 105.68 28.05 -14.77
C SER A 178 106.11 26.97 -15.78
N GLU A 179 106.85 25.97 -15.33
CA GLU A 179 107.36 24.87 -16.15
C GLU A 179 106.24 23.87 -16.56
N GLN A 180 105.27 23.62 -15.68
CA GLN A 180 104.09 22.81 -16.02
C GLN A 180 103.18 23.52 -17.01
N GLN A 181 103.04 24.85 -16.87
CA GLN A 181 102.23 25.67 -17.78
C GLN A 181 102.81 25.68 -19.21
N GLU A 182 104.12 25.79 -19.33
CA GLU A 182 104.82 25.75 -20.63
C GLU A 182 104.70 24.38 -21.31
N LYS A 183 104.79 23.29 -20.51
CA LYS A 183 104.61 21.92 -20.99
C LYS A 183 103.19 21.65 -21.50
N ILE A 184 102.16 22.12 -20.78
CA ILE A 184 100.76 22.00 -21.20
C ILE A 184 100.50 22.75 -22.52
N ILE A 185 101.06 23.95 -22.67
CA ILE A 185 100.95 24.73 -23.93
C ILE A 185 101.64 23.99 -25.08
N SER A 186 102.85 23.45 -24.86
CA SER A 186 103.55 22.69 -25.89
C SER A 186 102.79 21.42 -26.29
N ASP A 187 102.19 20.70 -25.35
CA ASP A 187 101.43 19.48 -25.63
C ASP A 187 100.10 19.79 -26.34
N ALA A 188 99.42 20.90 -25.98
CA ALA A 188 98.23 21.37 -26.69
C ALA A 188 98.54 21.73 -28.15
N ILE A 189 99.66 22.44 -28.40
CA ILE A 189 100.12 22.78 -29.75
C ILE A 189 100.40 21.50 -30.56
N LYS A 190 101.06 20.50 -29.97
CA LYS A 190 101.30 19.20 -30.62
C LYS A 190 100.00 18.45 -30.92
N HIS A 191 99.03 18.47 -30.01
CA HIS A 191 97.78 17.75 -30.19
C HIS A 191 96.92 18.37 -31.31
N ILE A 192 96.87 19.71 -31.40
CA ILE A 192 96.21 20.43 -32.50
C ILE A 192 96.94 20.17 -33.83
N ALA A 193 98.27 20.18 -33.82
CA ALA A 193 99.06 19.87 -35.01
C ALA A 193 98.91 18.41 -35.49
N SER A 194 98.50 17.49 -34.61
CA SER A 194 98.25 16.08 -34.95
C SER A 194 96.81 15.77 -35.40
N GLN A 195 95.89 16.74 -35.28
CA GLN A 195 94.49 16.62 -35.72
C GLN A 195 94.19 17.36 -37.04
N ASN A 196 95.21 17.98 -37.65
CA ASN A 196 95.23 18.43 -39.05
C ASN A 196 96.15 17.53 -39.87
#